data_AF-A0A2G9TW87-F1
#
_entry.id   AF-A0A2G9TW87-F1
#
_cell.length_a   1.000
_cell.length_b   1.000
_cell.length_c   1.000
_cell.angle_alpha   90.00
_cell.angle_beta   90.00
_cell.angle_gamma   90.00
#
_symmetry.space_group_name_H-M   'P 1'
#
loop_
_entity.id
_entity.type
_entity.pdbx_description
1 polymer ?
#
loop_
_entity_poly.entity_id
_entity_poly.type
_entity_poly.pdbx_seq_one_letter_code
_entity_poly.pdbx_strand_id
1 'polypeptide(L)'
;MLSTYAPIYFRRIFGFAVETTGVLISLTTVVQLPFKLVAAYCSDRIVFLSETVKMNIFNTIAVGVVGVIFCVVGFIPLEFKWVAVIMFSLLHALSSCNCGGFYKCGTLHARQHAHVVIATIQFMKCIALFTGPALVNVIVEDESNKTQWAVVFAISGAVMISVNRVSSLLLKLRSNEVKEVERSPLIPSGCATRPTSPQISSRTYFILLITLPY
;
A
#
# COMPACT_ATOMS: atom_id res chain seq x y z
N MET A 1 9.90 4.78 3.70
CA MET A 1 9.97 5.68 4.89
C MET A 1 10.08 4.91 6.21
N LEU A 2 9.07 4.14 6.65
CA LEU A 2 9.08 3.48 7.97
C LEU A 2 10.34 2.65 8.27
N SER A 3 10.72 1.71 7.40
CA SER A 3 11.82 0.79 7.70
C SER A 3 13.17 1.47 7.85
N THR A 4 13.41 2.54 7.09
CA THR A 4 14.71 3.23 7.04
C THR A 4 14.79 4.36 8.06
N TYR A 5 13.68 5.07 8.32
CA TYR A 5 13.65 6.29 9.14
C TYR A 5 12.95 6.16 10.49
N ALA A 6 12.20 5.08 10.75
CA ALA A 6 11.71 4.82 12.11
C ALA A 6 12.80 4.83 13.18
N PRO A 7 14.00 4.22 13.00
CA PRO A 7 15.03 4.26 14.04
C PRO A 7 15.58 5.67 14.29
N ILE A 8 15.76 6.43 13.21
CA ILE A 8 16.26 7.82 13.27
C ILE A 8 15.21 8.69 13.99
N TYR A 9 13.93 8.54 13.64
CA TYR A 9 12.84 9.27 14.26
C TYR A 9 12.71 8.95 15.76
N PHE A 10 12.69 7.68 16.16
CA PHE A 10 12.62 7.29 17.58
C PHE A 10 13.82 7.75 18.40
N ARG A 11 15.02 7.77 17.80
CA ARG A 11 16.23 8.26 18.47
C ARG A 11 16.26 9.78 18.58
N ARG A 12 16.05 10.50 17.48
CA ARG A 12 16.20 11.97 17.42
C ARG A 12 15.05 12.71 18.10
N ILE A 13 13.82 12.24 17.92
CA ILE A 13 12.61 12.95 18.41
C ILE A 13 12.24 12.49 19.81
N PHE A 14 12.20 11.18 20.02
CA PHE A 14 11.76 10.60 21.29
C PHE A 14 12.92 10.30 22.24
N GLY A 15 14.17 10.39 21.79
CA GLY A 15 15.34 10.20 22.64
C GLY A 15 15.53 8.76 23.14
N PHE A 16 14.95 7.76 22.44
CA PHE A 16 15.15 6.36 22.82
C PHE A 16 16.61 5.94 22.61
N ALA A 17 17.11 5.05 23.48
CA ALA A 17 18.40 4.41 23.31
C ALA A 17 18.43 3.60 22.00
N VAL A 18 19.62 3.47 21.40
CA VAL A 18 19.79 2.72 20.13
C VAL A 18 19.35 1.27 20.31
N GLU A 19 19.72 0.67 21.44
CA GLU A 19 19.41 -0.72 21.77
C GLU A 19 17.89 -0.96 21.82
N THR A 20 17.17 -0.13 22.59
CA THR A 20 15.70 -0.23 22.70
C THR A 20 15.03 0.01 21.36
N THR A 21 15.50 0.99 20.58
CA THR A 21 14.95 1.30 19.26
C THR A 21 15.12 0.14 18.28
N GLY A 22 16.29 -0.51 18.28
CA GLY A 22 16.56 -1.69 17.47
C GLY A 22 15.67 -2.87 17.83
N VAL A 23 15.46 -3.11 19.13
CA VAL A 23 14.53 -4.15 19.63
C VAL A 23 13.08 -3.85 19.23
N LEU A 24 12.62 -2.60 19.33
CA LEU A 24 11.25 -2.22 18.96
C LEU A 24 10.97 -2.40 17.46
N ILE A 25 11.93 -2.04 16.61
CA ILE A 25 11.77 -2.15 15.14
C ILE A 25 11.85 -3.60 14.69
N SER A 26 12.78 -4.38 15.24
CA SER A 26 12.88 -5.81 14.96
C SER A 26 11.62 -6.54 15.42
N LEU A 27 11.11 -6.26 16.62
CA LEU A 27 9.84 -6.82 17.11
C LEU A 27 8.68 -6.47 16.17
N THR A 28 8.57 -5.21 15.76
CA THR A 28 7.53 -4.78 14.80
C THR A 28 7.68 -5.49 13.45
N THR A 29 8.90 -5.86 13.05
CA THR A 29 9.15 -6.62 11.81
C THR A 29 8.76 -8.08 11.94
N VAL A 30 9.06 -8.72 13.07
CA VAL A 30 8.66 -10.11 13.36
C VAL A 30 7.14 -10.23 13.43
N VAL A 31 6.46 -9.29 14.09
CA VAL A 31 4.99 -9.27 14.24
C VAL A 31 4.25 -9.14 12.90
N GLN A 32 4.90 -8.61 11.86
CA GLN A 32 4.27 -8.54 10.54
C GLN A 32 4.03 -9.92 9.93
N LEU A 33 4.90 -10.90 10.16
CA LEU A 33 4.76 -12.23 9.54
C LEU A 33 3.43 -12.92 9.92
N PRO A 34 3.06 -13.08 11.20
CA PRO A 34 1.77 -13.64 11.55
C PRO A 34 0.61 -12.77 11.07
N PHE A 35 0.73 -11.43 11.11
CA PHE A 35 -0.30 -10.54 10.58
C PHE A 35 -0.52 -10.71 9.07
N LYS A 36 0.54 -10.94 8.30
CA LYS A 36 0.43 -11.26 6.86
C LYS A 36 -0.30 -12.57 6.63
N LEU A 37 0.01 -13.60 7.41
CA LEU A 37 -0.64 -14.91 7.32
C LEU A 37 -2.13 -14.80 7.67
N VAL A 38 -2.46 -14.10 8.76
CA VAL A 38 -3.85 -13.86 9.16
C VAL A 38 -4.59 -13.04 8.10
N ALA A 39 -3.99 -11.98 7.57
CA ALA A 39 -4.62 -11.16 6.53
C ALA A 39 -4.85 -11.94 5.22
N ALA A 40 -3.90 -12.78 4.83
CA ALA A 40 -4.04 -13.68 3.69
C ALA A 40 -5.18 -14.69 3.94
N TYR A 41 -5.17 -15.34 5.10
CA TYR A 41 -6.19 -16.29 5.51
C TYR A 41 -7.59 -15.65 5.55
N CYS A 42 -7.74 -14.47 6.13
CA CYS A 42 -8.99 -13.71 6.16
C CYS A 42 -9.47 -13.37 4.74
N SER A 43 -8.57 -12.97 3.83
CA SER A 43 -8.92 -12.68 2.43
C SER A 43 -9.44 -13.93 1.70
N ASP A 44 -8.94 -15.12 2.04
CA ASP A 44 -9.40 -16.38 1.44
C ASP A 44 -10.72 -16.87 2.03
N ARG A 45 -10.98 -16.62 3.32
CA ARG A 45 -12.22 -17.07 4.00
C ARG A 45 -13.45 -16.21 3.72
N ILE A 46 -13.28 -14.98 3.22
CA ILE A 46 -14.41 -14.12 2.84
C ILE A 46 -14.93 -14.56 1.46
N VAL A 47 -15.99 -15.38 1.45
CA VAL A 47 -16.64 -15.92 0.24
C VAL A 47 -17.88 -15.11 -0.16
N PHE A 48 -18.39 -14.27 0.74
CA PHE A 48 -19.67 -13.56 0.56
C PHE A 48 -19.58 -12.32 -0.36
N LEU A 49 -18.38 -11.88 -0.70
CA LEU A 49 -18.14 -10.67 -1.51
C LEU A 49 -17.53 -11.04 -2.86
N SER A 50 -17.94 -10.31 -3.91
CA SER A 50 -17.28 -10.37 -5.21
C SER A 50 -15.78 -10.13 -5.06
N GLU A 51 -15.00 -10.92 -5.79
CA GLU A 51 -13.55 -10.98 -5.68
C GLU A 51 -12.89 -9.60 -5.85
N THR A 52 -13.40 -8.77 -6.77
CA THR A 52 -12.95 -7.38 -6.99
C THR A 52 -13.29 -6.44 -5.82
N VAL A 53 -14.48 -6.59 -5.23
CA VAL A 53 -14.93 -5.72 -4.11
C VAL A 53 -14.13 -6.04 -2.85
N LYS A 54 -13.91 -7.34 -2.58
CA LYS A 54 -13.08 -7.81 -1.48
C LYS A 54 -11.67 -7.22 -1.57
N MET A 55 -11.04 -7.32 -2.74
CA MET A 55 -9.70 -6.76 -2.97
C MET A 55 -9.64 -5.25 -2.76
N ASN A 56 -10.65 -4.51 -3.22
CA ASN A 56 -10.71 -3.07 -3.01
C ASN A 56 -10.81 -2.72 -1.51
N ILE A 57 -11.62 -3.43 -0.73
CA ILE A 57 -11.74 -3.21 0.71
C ILE A 57 -10.39 -3.46 1.40
N PHE A 58 -9.75 -4.60 1.14
CA PHE A 58 -8.43 -4.90 1.70
C PHE A 58 -7.38 -3.85 1.32
N ASN A 59 -7.39 -3.39 0.07
CA ASN A 59 -6.48 -2.34 -0.40
C ASN A 59 -6.74 -0.99 0.31
N THR A 60 -8.01 -0.61 0.49
CA THR A 60 -8.37 0.62 1.20
C THR A 60 -8.01 0.60 2.67
N ILE A 61 -8.04 -0.57 3.31
CA ILE A 61 -7.57 -0.74 4.68
C ILE A 61 -6.04 -0.65 4.73
N ALA A 62 -5.36 -1.36 3.83
CA ALA A 62 -3.90 -1.46 3.86
C ALA A 62 -3.17 -0.18 3.42
N VAL A 63 -3.77 0.64 2.56
CA VAL A 63 -3.16 1.88 2.05
C VAL A 63 -3.91 3.12 2.55
N GLY A 64 -5.24 3.11 2.52
CA GLY A 64 -6.06 4.25 2.92
C GLY A 64 -6.02 4.51 4.43
N VAL A 65 -6.36 3.51 5.25
CA VAL A 65 -6.34 3.66 6.72
C VAL A 65 -4.90 3.92 7.22
N VAL A 66 -3.93 3.20 6.65
CA VAL A 66 -2.50 3.42 6.92
C VAL A 66 -2.08 4.84 6.59
N GLY A 67 -2.49 5.40 5.45
CA GLY A 67 -2.21 6.78 5.07
C GLY A 67 -2.83 7.81 6.03
N VAL A 68 -4.05 7.58 6.50
CA VAL A 68 -4.70 8.43 7.52
C VAL A 68 -3.92 8.39 8.84
N ILE A 69 -3.52 7.20 9.31
CA ILE A 69 -2.69 7.06 10.51
C ILE A 69 -1.35 7.78 10.32
N PHE A 70 -0.77 7.75 9.12
CA PHE A 70 0.48 8.44 8.82
C PHE A 70 0.36 9.97 8.87
N CYS A 71 -0.78 10.52 8.47
CA CYS A 71 -1.04 11.95 8.66
C CYS A 71 -1.14 12.33 10.15
N VAL A 72 -1.70 11.46 10.99
CA VAL A 72 -1.92 11.74 12.42
C VAL A 72 -0.64 11.52 13.26
N VAL A 73 0.20 10.54 12.89
CA VAL A 73 1.35 10.13 13.70
C VAL A 73 2.38 11.25 13.89
N GLY A 74 2.50 12.16 12.91
CA GLY A 74 3.39 13.32 12.98
C GLY A 74 3.03 14.31 14.10
N PHE A 75 1.77 14.36 14.52
CA PHE A 75 1.29 15.34 15.51
C PHE A 75 1.37 14.84 16.96
N ILE A 76 1.68 13.56 17.21
CA ILE A 76 1.68 12.94 18.55
C ILE A 76 2.62 13.68 19.54
N PRO A 77 2.16 14.14 20.73
CA PRO A 77 3.01 14.84 21.69
C PRO A 77 4.20 14.00 22.16
N LEU A 78 5.32 14.66 22.50
CA LEU A 78 6.54 13.99 22.96
C LEU A 78 6.37 13.26 24.30
N GLU A 79 5.37 13.63 25.08
CA GLU A 79 5.01 13.03 26.37
C GLU A 79 4.53 11.57 26.20
N PHE A 80 3.91 11.25 25.06
CA PHE A 80 3.30 9.96 24.78
C PHE A 80 4.14 9.07 23.86
N LYS A 81 5.43 8.89 24.21
CA LYS A 81 6.40 8.12 23.41
C LYS A 81 5.93 6.69 23.08
N TRP A 82 5.33 6.02 24.06
CA TRP A 82 4.81 4.65 23.90
C TRP A 82 3.58 4.58 22.99
N VAL A 83 2.74 5.62 22.96
CA VAL A 83 1.60 5.71 22.04
C VAL A 83 2.09 5.83 20.60
N ALA A 84 3.16 6.59 20.36
CA ALA A 84 3.77 6.67 19.04
C ALA A 84 4.28 5.30 18.57
N VAL A 85 4.92 4.52 19.46
CA VAL A 85 5.37 3.15 19.15
C VAL A 85 4.18 2.25 18.79
N ILE A 86 3.11 2.26 19.57
CA ILE A 86 1.89 1.47 19.28
C ILE A 86 1.28 1.87 17.93
N MET A 87 1.20 3.16 17.62
CA MET A 87 0.69 3.66 16.35
C MET A 87 1.57 3.25 15.16
N PHE A 88 2.90 3.32 15.31
CA PHE A 88 3.84 2.84 14.29
C PHE A 88 3.73 1.32 14.09
N SER A 89 3.57 0.55 15.16
CA SER A 89 3.37 -0.90 15.09
C SER A 89 2.04 -1.26 14.43
N LEU A 90 0.95 -0.56 14.77
CA LEU A 90 -0.36 -0.71 14.13
C LEU A 90 -0.30 -0.39 12.64
N LEU A 91 0.40 0.69 12.27
CA LEU A 91 0.61 1.06 10.87
C LEU A 91 1.33 -0.06 10.11
N HIS A 92 2.38 -0.63 10.70
CA HIS A 92 3.13 -1.74 10.09
C HIS A 92 2.29 -3.02 9.96
N ALA A 93 1.45 -3.30 10.97
CA ALA A 93 0.53 -4.42 10.96
C ALA A 93 -0.55 -4.25 9.87
N LEU A 94 -1.18 -3.08 9.76
CA LEU A 94 -2.17 -2.80 8.72
C LEU A 94 -1.56 -2.81 7.32
N SER A 95 -0.31 -2.34 7.17
CA SER A 95 0.44 -2.44 5.91
C SER A 95 0.69 -3.88 5.47
N SER A 96 0.61 -4.85 6.39
CA SER A 96 0.75 -6.28 6.06
C SER A 96 -0.49 -6.84 5.34
N CYS A 97 -1.64 -6.17 5.43
CA CYS A 97 -2.85 -6.55 4.71
C CYS A 97 -2.73 -6.41 3.19
N ASN A 98 -1.67 -5.73 2.69
CA ASN A 98 -1.38 -5.60 1.26
C ASN A 98 -1.23 -6.97 0.56
N CYS A 99 -0.82 -8.02 1.27
CA CYS A 99 -0.72 -9.39 0.76
C CYS A 99 -2.07 -9.96 0.28
N GLY A 100 -3.16 -9.63 0.98
CA GLY A 100 -4.51 -10.12 0.66
C GLY A 100 -5.24 -9.34 -0.43
N GLY A 101 -4.77 -8.14 -0.77
CA GLY A 101 -5.37 -7.26 -1.78
C GLY A 101 -4.50 -7.14 -3.03
N PHE A 102 -3.47 -6.28 -2.95
CA PHE A 102 -2.67 -5.85 -4.10
C PHE A 102 -1.98 -6.99 -4.85
N TYR A 103 -1.35 -7.90 -4.11
CA TYR A 103 -0.65 -9.04 -4.72
C TYR A 103 -1.62 -10.04 -5.36
N LYS A 104 -2.79 -10.25 -4.75
CA LYS A 104 -3.83 -11.13 -5.29
C LYS A 104 -4.41 -10.56 -6.59
N CYS A 105 -4.70 -9.27 -6.66
CA CYS A 105 -5.11 -8.58 -7.89
C CYS A 105 -4.13 -8.80 -9.04
N GLY A 106 -2.82 -8.61 -8.78
CA GLY A 106 -1.77 -8.78 -9.78
C GLY A 106 -1.74 -10.22 -10.33
N THR A 107 -1.88 -11.21 -9.43
CA THR A 107 -1.86 -12.63 -9.82
C THR A 107 -3.07 -13.04 -10.65
N LEU A 108 -4.27 -12.58 -10.30
CA LEU A 108 -5.50 -12.90 -11.02
C LEU A 108 -5.55 -12.28 -12.41
N HIS A 109 -5.04 -11.06 -12.57
CA HIS A 109 -5.07 -10.36 -13.86
C HIS A 109 -4.01 -10.91 -14.83
N ALA A 110 -2.81 -11.22 -14.32
CA ALA A 110 -1.70 -11.63 -15.16
C ALA A 110 -1.62 -13.14 -15.39
N ARG A 111 -2.30 -13.96 -14.57
CA ARG A 111 -2.35 -15.42 -14.66
C ARG A 111 -0.95 -16.02 -14.87
N GLN A 112 -0.65 -16.50 -16.07
CA GLN A 112 0.64 -17.09 -16.46
C GLN A 112 1.85 -16.13 -16.36
N HIS A 113 1.62 -14.82 -16.40
CA HIS A 113 2.68 -13.80 -16.27
C HIS A 113 2.72 -13.17 -14.86
N ALA A 114 2.01 -13.73 -13.88
CA ALA A 114 1.95 -13.20 -12.52
C ALA A 114 3.33 -13.01 -11.87
N HIS A 115 4.27 -13.91 -12.13
CA HIS A 115 5.63 -13.80 -11.59
C HIS A 115 6.35 -12.52 -12.07
N VAL A 116 6.20 -12.17 -13.36
CA VAL A 116 6.80 -10.95 -13.93
C VAL A 116 6.20 -9.71 -13.26
N VAL A 117 4.88 -9.70 -13.09
CA VAL A 117 4.15 -8.62 -12.43
C VAL A 117 4.62 -8.42 -10.99
N ILE A 118 4.69 -9.50 -10.21
CA ILE A 118 5.10 -9.45 -8.81
C ILE A 118 6.54 -8.94 -8.72
N ALA A 119 7.42 -9.34 -9.65
CA ALA A 119 8.79 -8.85 -9.72
C ALA A 119 8.84 -7.34 -9.99
N THR A 120 8.02 -6.81 -10.90
CA THR A 120 7.93 -5.35 -11.15
C THR A 120 7.42 -4.60 -9.91
N ILE A 121 6.46 -5.15 -9.17
CA ILE A 121 5.98 -4.56 -7.92
C ILE A 121 7.13 -4.48 -6.90
N GLN A 122 7.93 -5.53 -6.76
CA GLN A 122 9.06 -5.53 -5.84
C GLN A 122 10.14 -4.54 -6.28
N PHE A 123 10.39 -4.42 -7.58
CA PHE A 123 11.31 -3.41 -8.12
C PHE A 123 10.85 -1.99 -7.78
N MET A 124 9.55 -1.69 -7.90
CA MET A 124 8.99 -0.40 -7.48
C MET A 124 9.17 -0.13 -5.99
N LYS A 125 9.13 -1.16 -5.14
CA LYS A 125 9.43 -1.02 -3.71
C LYS A 125 10.89 -0.65 -3.47
N CYS A 126 11.81 -1.15 -4.31
CA CYS A 126 13.22 -0.74 -4.25
C CYS A 126 13.39 0.73 -4.62
N ILE A 127 12.67 1.20 -5.65
CA ILE A 127 12.65 2.63 -6.00
C ILE A 127 12.10 3.46 -4.82
N ALA A 128 11.02 3.01 -4.19
CA ALA A 128 10.42 3.67 -3.03
C ALA A 128 11.35 3.75 -1.80
N LEU A 129 12.34 2.86 -1.68
CA LEU A 129 13.35 2.97 -0.61
C LEU A 129 14.19 4.23 -0.76
N PHE A 130 14.40 4.73 -1.99
CA PHE A 130 15.10 5.98 -2.26
C PHE A 130 14.23 7.22 -2.04
N THR A 131 12.91 7.12 -2.22
CA THR A 131 11.98 8.22 -1.92
C THR A 131 12.16 8.71 -0.49
N GLY A 132 12.45 7.80 0.43
CA GLY A 132 12.63 8.15 1.84
C GLY A 132 13.77 9.13 2.10
N PRO A 133 15.02 8.77 1.75
CA PRO A 133 16.14 9.67 1.89
C PRO A 133 16.05 10.93 1.04
N ALA A 134 15.48 10.84 -0.17
CA ALA A 134 15.27 12.01 -1.00
C ALA A 134 14.33 13.04 -0.31
N LEU A 135 13.22 12.58 0.25
CA LEU A 135 12.24 13.44 0.92
C LEU A 135 12.81 14.09 2.18
N VAL A 136 13.55 13.32 2.99
CA VAL A 136 14.21 13.85 4.21
C VAL A 136 15.30 14.86 3.84
N ASN A 137 16.10 14.60 2.81
CA ASN A 137 17.15 15.53 2.37
C ASN A 137 16.58 16.86 1.84
N VAL A 138 15.38 16.85 1.26
CA VAL A 138 14.73 18.07 0.74
C VAL A 138 14.02 18.87 1.83
N ILE A 139 13.47 18.21 2.86
CA ILE A 139 12.54 18.84 3.82
C ILE A 139 13.16 19.04 5.21
N VAL A 140 14.08 18.17 5.62
CA VAL A 140 14.65 18.17 6.98
C VAL A 140 16.01 18.83 6.95
N GLU A 141 16.04 20.13 7.24
CA GLU A 141 17.28 20.88 7.48
C GLU A 141 17.78 20.67 8.93
N ASP A 142 16.86 20.42 9.88
CA ASP A 142 17.17 20.17 11.29
C ASP A 142 16.49 18.89 11.79
N GLU A 143 17.27 17.82 11.96
CA GLU A 143 16.80 16.49 12.35
C GLU A 143 16.09 16.46 13.72
N SER A 144 16.27 17.50 14.56
CA SER A 144 15.67 17.61 15.89
C SER A 144 14.25 18.18 15.86
N ASN A 145 13.84 18.84 14.76
CA ASN A 145 12.58 19.57 14.71
C ASN A 145 11.39 18.66 14.37
N LYS A 146 10.54 18.39 15.37
CA LYS A 146 9.34 17.55 15.23
C LYS A 146 8.40 18.02 14.12
N THR A 147 8.27 19.33 13.91
CA THR A 147 7.34 19.88 12.92
C THR A 147 7.75 19.49 11.48
N GLN A 148 9.04 19.45 11.18
CA GLN A 148 9.54 19.03 9.86
C GLN A 148 9.24 17.55 9.60
N TRP A 149 9.46 16.69 10.59
CA TRP A 149 9.09 15.27 10.49
C TRP A 149 7.58 15.06 10.34
N ALA A 150 6.76 15.86 11.03
CA ALA A 150 5.31 15.80 10.89
C ALA A 150 4.86 16.11 9.46
N VAL A 151 5.50 17.10 8.81
CA VAL A 151 5.25 17.44 7.40
C VAL A 151 5.65 16.28 6.47
N VAL A 152 6.81 15.66 6.69
CA VAL A 152 7.26 14.49 5.91
C VAL A 152 6.26 13.33 5.99
N PHE A 153 5.75 13.03 7.20
CA PHE A 153 4.74 12.00 7.39
C PHE A 153 3.39 12.38 6.80
N ALA A 154 2.97 13.64 6.92
CA ALA A 154 1.72 14.14 6.34
C ALA A 154 1.74 14.10 4.80
N ILE A 155 2.84 14.52 4.15
CA ILE A 155 3.00 14.44 2.70
C ILE A 155 2.92 12.99 2.24
N SER A 156 3.67 12.10 2.90
CA SER A 156 3.65 10.67 2.58
C SER A 156 2.25 10.06 2.76
N GLY A 157 1.53 10.42 3.83
CA GLY A 157 0.16 9.98 4.07
C GLY A 157 -0.83 10.51 3.04
N ALA A 158 -0.69 11.78 2.63
CA ALA A 158 -1.51 12.40 1.58
C ALA A 158 -1.32 11.72 0.22
N VAL A 159 -0.07 11.35 -0.12
CA VAL A 159 0.23 10.56 -1.32
C VAL A 159 -0.46 9.20 -1.25
N MET A 160 -0.35 8.48 -0.13
CA MET A 160 -1.01 7.17 0.04
C MET A 160 -2.53 7.27 -0.10
N ILE A 161 -3.17 8.31 0.46
CA ILE A 161 -4.61 8.53 0.33
C ILE A 161 -4.97 8.79 -1.13
N SER A 162 -4.20 9.63 -1.82
CA SER A 162 -4.42 9.97 -3.24
C SER A 162 -4.34 8.72 -4.12
N VAL A 163 -3.31 7.89 -3.94
CA VAL A 163 -3.14 6.62 -4.65
C VAL A 163 -4.30 5.67 -4.38
N ASN A 164 -4.75 5.57 -3.12
CA ASN A 164 -5.90 4.73 -2.78
C ASN A 164 -7.19 5.19 -3.49
N ARG A 165 -7.42 6.51 -3.61
CA ARG A 165 -8.56 7.05 -4.37
C ARG A 165 -8.48 6.69 -5.85
N VAL A 166 -7.31 6.84 -6.46
CA VAL A 166 -7.08 6.47 -7.88
C VAL A 166 -7.31 4.97 -8.09
N SER A 167 -6.76 4.12 -7.21
CA SER A 167 -6.92 2.66 -7.28
C SER A 167 -8.40 2.23 -7.19
N SER A 168 -9.14 2.76 -6.21
CA SER A 168 -10.57 2.46 -6.07
C SER A 168 -11.42 2.99 -7.24
N LEU A 169 -11.08 4.15 -7.80
CA LEU A 169 -11.75 4.69 -8.98
C LEU A 169 -11.53 3.78 -10.19
N LEU A 170 -10.29 3.36 -10.42
CA LEU A 170 -9.92 2.51 -11.53
C LEU A 170 -10.63 1.14 -11.46
N LEU A 171 -10.71 0.54 -10.27
CA LEU A 171 -11.44 -0.72 -10.08
C LEU A 171 -12.95 -0.56 -10.32
N LYS A 172 -13.53 0.58 -9.96
CA LYS A 172 -14.94 0.88 -10.26
C LYS A 172 -15.19 1.02 -11.76
N LEU A 173 -14.34 1.77 -12.46
CA LEU A 173 -14.42 1.92 -13.91
C LEU A 173 -14.35 0.56 -14.60
N ARG A 174 -13.40 -0.29 -14.21
CA ARG A 174 -13.30 -1.66 -14.74
C ARG A 174 -14.56 -2.49 -14.48
N SER A 175 -15.12 -2.41 -13.28
CA SER A 175 -16.34 -3.15 -12.95
C SER A 175 -17.53 -2.72 -13.81
N ASN A 176 -17.60 -1.44 -14.18
CA ASN A 176 -18.64 -0.92 -15.06
C ASN A 176 -18.46 -1.42 -16.50
N GLU A 177 -17.23 -1.38 -17.02
CA GLU A 177 -16.90 -1.91 -18.36
C GLU A 177 -17.28 -3.39 -18.50
N VAL A 178 -16.95 -4.23 -17.50
CA VAL A 178 -17.31 -5.66 -17.53
C VAL A 178 -18.82 -5.86 -17.55
N LYS A 179 -19.57 -5.05 -16.79
CA LYS A 179 -21.03 -5.10 -16.77
C LYS A 179 -21.66 -4.64 -18.09
N GLU A 180 -21.04 -3.68 -18.79
CA GLU A 180 -21.50 -3.22 -20.10
C GLU A 180 -21.25 -4.25 -21.20
N VAL A 181 -20.10 -4.93 -21.17
CA VAL A 181 -19.80 -6.05 -22.08
C VAL A 181 -20.80 -7.19 -21.89
N GLU A 182 -21.16 -7.51 -20.65
CA GLU A 182 -22.13 -8.58 -20.34
C GLU A 182 -23.59 -8.17 -20.62
N ARG A 183 -23.90 -6.86 -20.61
CA ARG A 183 -25.22 -6.32 -20.96
C ARG A 183 -25.43 -6.19 -22.47
N SER A 184 -24.36 -6.15 -23.27
CA SER A 184 -24.45 -6.11 -24.72
C SER A 184 -25.03 -7.45 -25.24
N PRO A 185 -26.10 -7.45 -26.05
CA PRO A 185 -26.74 -8.68 -26.49
C PRO A 185 -25.76 -9.60 -27.22
N LEU A 186 -25.77 -10.88 -26.87
CA LEU A 186 -24.97 -11.96 -27.45
C LEU A 186 -24.96 -11.87 -28.99
N ILE A 187 -23.84 -11.42 -29.57
CA ILE A 187 -23.56 -11.70 -30.97
C ILE A 187 -23.33 -13.22 -31.05
N PRO A 188 -24.12 -13.98 -31.85
CA PRO A 188 -24.09 -15.42 -31.84
C PRO A 188 -22.71 -15.97 -32.23
N SER A 189 -22.37 -17.08 -31.58
CA SER A 189 -21.07 -17.78 -31.54
C SER A 189 -20.65 -18.42 -32.87
N GLY A 190 -20.61 -17.64 -33.96
CA GLY A 190 -20.31 -18.13 -35.31
C GLY A 190 -19.13 -17.47 -36.02
N CYS A 191 -18.58 -16.35 -35.51
CA CYS A 191 -17.42 -15.72 -36.12
C CYS A 191 -16.34 -15.50 -35.06
N ALA A 192 -15.36 -16.39 -35.07
CA ALA A 192 -14.15 -16.26 -34.27
C ALA A 192 -13.28 -15.11 -34.79
N THR A 193 -13.66 -13.88 -34.45
CA THR A 193 -12.69 -12.83 -34.20
C THR A 193 -12.86 -12.44 -32.75
N ARG A 194 -11.97 -12.99 -31.92
CA ARG A 194 -11.73 -12.56 -30.54
C ARG A 194 -11.80 -11.03 -30.55
N PRO A 195 -12.77 -10.36 -29.90
CA PRO A 195 -12.77 -8.91 -29.88
C PRO A 195 -11.42 -8.54 -29.30
N THR A 196 -10.64 -7.79 -30.08
CA THR A 196 -9.50 -7.05 -29.58
C THR A 196 -10.08 -6.10 -28.56
N SER A 197 -10.26 -6.60 -27.33
CA SER A 197 -10.30 -5.81 -26.11
C SER A 197 -9.24 -4.73 -26.31
N PRO A 198 -9.47 -3.45 -26.00
CA PRO A 198 -8.42 -2.45 -26.10
C PRO A 198 -7.26 -2.89 -25.19
N GLN A 199 -6.32 -3.64 -25.77
CA GLN A 199 -5.12 -4.19 -25.13
C GLN A 199 -4.22 -3.06 -24.67
N ILE A 200 -4.35 -1.89 -25.33
CA ILE A 200 -3.68 -0.63 -25.05
C ILE A 200 -4.21 0.01 -23.75
N SER A 201 -5.48 -0.22 -23.40
CA SER A 201 -6.08 0.28 -22.16
C SER A 201 -5.65 -0.59 -20.97
N SER A 202 -5.78 -1.91 -21.07
CA SER A 202 -5.45 -2.84 -19.96
C SER A 202 -3.97 -2.81 -19.54
N ARG A 203 -3.04 -2.65 -20.49
CA ARG A 203 -1.59 -2.56 -20.19
C ARG A 203 -1.21 -1.24 -19.51
N THR A 204 -1.79 -0.13 -19.94
CA THR A 204 -1.54 1.20 -19.35
C THR A 204 -2.06 1.30 -17.92
N TYR A 205 -3.23 0.72 -17.64
CA TYR A 205 -3.84 0.74 -16.30
C TYR A 205 -3.13 -0.17 -15.29
N PHE A 206 -2.57 -1.28 -15.76
CA PHE A 206 -1.79 -2.19 -14.93
C PHE A 206 -0.39 -1.64 -14.63
N ILE A 207 0.20 -0.95 -15.61
CA ILE A 207 1.41 -0.15 -15.39
C ILE A 207 1.11 0.95 -14.37
N LEU A 208 -0.01 1.69 -14.45
CA LEU A 208 -0.40 2.74 -13.48
C LEU A 208 -0.66 2.23 -12.05
N LEU A 209 -1.24 1.04 -11.89
CA LEU A 209 -1.41 0.40 -10.58
C LEU A 209 -0.07 0.00 -9.93
N ILE A 210 0.96 -0.27 -10.74
CA ILE A 210 2.30 -0.64 -10.29
C ILE A 210 3.22 0.59 -10.20
N THR A 211 2.99 1.63 -11.01
CA THR A 211 3.88 2.79 -11.17
C THR A 211 3.59 3.95 -10.25
N LEU A 212 2.52 3.94 -9.44
CA LEU A 212 2.39 4.96 -8.40
C LEU A 212 3.31 4.58 -7.23
N PRO A 213 4.47 5.26 -7.14
CA PRO A 213 5.50 4.89 -6.19
C PRO A 213 4.99 5.20 -4.79
N TYR A 214 5.36 4.34 -3.85
CA TYR A 214 5.44 4.75 -2.44
C TYR A 214 6.56 5.78 -2.28
#